data_AF-A0A367KGG5-F1
#
_entry.id   AF-A0A367KGG5-F1
#
_cell.length_a   1.000
_cell.length_b   1.000
_cell.length_c   1.000
_cell.angle_alpha   90.00
_cell.angle_beta   90.00
_cell.angle_gamma   90.00
#
_symmetry.space_group_name_H-M   'P 1'
#
loop_
_entity.id
_entity.type
_entity.pdbx_description
1 polymer ?
#
loop_
_entity_poly.entity_id
_entity_poly.type
_entity_poly.pdbx_seq_one_letter_code
_entity_poly.pdbx_strand_id
1 'polypeptide(L)'
;MIQISVCDRVESFLKLFKNPMHVIQKRNRKWIDYDRACHILSKGEVPDKQLQAEAEAYVSLNAHLLDELPIFLSLTSNYFDIVLDEFVGIQAFYWRQRQFAWRPLLQSAFDMKWTSIDSEHTAQISQVQRKLSVLLNDDEEEYDDEGPVMSWVDFLHEAKTKSSKDDIPYIPSIHDTQKGLFDEPVFRCTVLTDYETKEKLKVQKGDVIQVWLITSDKDDEQWWYGSMDSHQYGWFPSSICKKL
;
A
#
# COMPACT_ATOMS: atom_id res chain seq x y z
N MET A 1 -16.28 4.46 2.40
CA MET A 1 -15.35 4.05 1.33
C MET A 1 -13.92 3.95 1.87
N ILE A 2 -13.22 5.05 2.18
CA ILE A 2 -11.82 5.02 2.69
C ILE A 2 -11.65 4.16 3.95
N GLN A 3 -12.57 4.24 4.92
CA GLN A 3 -12.47 3.46 6.15
C GLN A 3 -12.44 1.94 5.88
N ILE A 4 -13.42 1.44 5.13
CA ILE A 4 -13.58 0.00 4.86
C ILE A 4 -12.52 -0.49 3.87
N SER A 5 -12.20 0.33 2.86
CA SER A 5 -11.29 -0.07 1.79
C SER A 5 -9.82 0.06 2.19
N VAL A 6 -9.43 1.11 2.91
CA VAL A 6 -8.01 1.43 3.17
C VAL A 6 -7.67 1.21 4.64
N CYS A 7 -8.40 1.83 5.59
CA CYS A 7 -8.05 1.76 7.00
C CYS A 7 -8.08 0.33 7.55
N ASP A 8 -9.14 -0.44 7.25
CA ASP A 8 -9.27 -1.82 7.73
C ASP A 8 -8.19 -2.76 7.13
N ARG A 9 -7.74 -2.47 5.90
CA ARG A 9 -6.65 -3.19 5.24
C ARG A 9 -5.28 -2.85 5.81
N VAL A 10 -5.05 -1.59 6.20
CA VAL A 10 -3.84 -1.17 6.92
C VAL A 10 -3.81 -1.79 8.33
N GLU A 11 -4.94 -1.84 9.03
CA GLU A 11 -5.00 -2.51 10.34
C GLU A 11 -4.70 -4.01 10.23
N SER A 12 -5.22 -4.67 9.19
CA SER A 12 -4.94 -6.07 8.91
C SER A 12 -3.47 -6.29 8.54
N PHE A 13 -2.88 -5.40 7.75
CA PHE A 13 -1.45 -5.39 7.41
C PHE A 13 -0.57 -5.31 8.66
N LEU A 14 -0.85 -4.37 9.56
CA LEU A 14 -0.08 -4.21 10.80
C LEU A 14 -0.11 -5.46 11.69
N LYS A 15 -1.21 -6.23 11.67
CA LYS A 15 -1.31 -7.48 12.43
C LYS A 15 -0.35 -8.56 11.91
N LEU A 16 0.04 -8.54 10.64
CA LEU A 16 0.95 -9.53 10.04
C LEU A 16 2.34 -9.51 10.68
N PHE A 17 2.80 -8.36 11.17
CA PHE A 17 4.13 -8.21 11.80
C PHE A 17 4.23 -8.85 13.19
N LYS A 18 3.11 -9.18 13.84
CA LYS A 18 3.13 -9.76 15.19
C LYS A 18 3.89 -11.08 15.25
N ASN A 19 3.65 -11.98 14.30
CA ASN A 19 4.27 -13.31 14.31
C ASN A 19 5.79 -13.25 14.00
N PRO A 20 6.25 -12.58 12.93
CA PRO A 20 7.68 -12.36 12.68
C PRO A 20 8.40 -11.75 13.89
N MET A 21 7.79 -10.74 14.53
CA MET A 21 8.32 -10.12 15.74
C MET A 21 8.53 -11.16 16.86
N HIS A 22 7.56 -12.04 17.11
CA HIS A 22 7.69 -13.08 18.14
C HIS A 22 8.80 -14.09 17.82
N VAL A 23 8.96 -14.50 16.55
CA VAL A 23 10.01 -15.44 16.13
C VAL A 23 11.39 -14.81 16.26
N ILE A 24 11.56 -13.55 15.84
CA ILE A 24 12.81 -12.78 16.02
C ILE A 24 13.14 -12.65 17.50
N GLN A 25 12.17 -12.31 18.36
CA GLN A 25 12.38 -12.25 19.80
C GLN A 25 12.79 -13.61 20.39
N LYS A 26 12.21 -14.70 19.90
CA LYS A 26 12.58 -16.06 20.33
C LYS A 26 14.02 -16.40 19.93
N ARG A 27 14.43 -16.06 18.71
CA ARG A 27 15.84 -16.17 18.27
C ARG A 27 16.75 -15.35 19.18
N ASN A 28 16.43 -14.08 19.43
CA ASN A 28 17.27 -13.19 20.25
C ASN A 28 17.50 -13.73 21.65
N ARG A 29 16.47 -14.32 22.29
CA ARG A 29 16.61 -14.96 23.59
C ARG A 29 17.58 -16.14 23.58
N LYS A 30 17.67 -16.87 22.46
CA LYS A 30 18.50 -18.08 22.32
C LYS A 30 19.94 -17.80 21.90
N TRP A 31 20.23 -16.56 21.49
CA TRP A 31 21.58 -16.15 21.10
C TRP A 31 22.61 -16.31 22.24
N ILE A 32 22.22 -16.00 23.48
CA ILE A 32 23.10 -16.09 24.65
C ILE A 32 23.52 -17.55 24.92
N ASP A 33 22.58 -18.50 24.83
CA ASP A 33 22.85 -19.92 25.03
C ASP A 33 23.79 -20.45 23.92
N TYR A 34 23.58 -20.01 22.67
CA TYR A 34 24.44 -20.33 21.52
C TYR A 34 25.87 -19.80 21.70
N ASP A 35 26.03 -18.52 22.06
CA ASP A 35 27.34 -17.90 22.30
C ASP A 35 28.11 -18.65 23.41
N ARG A 36 27.41 -18.99 24.50
CA ARG A 36 27.96 -19.79 25.59
C ARG A 36 28.42 -21.16 25.13
N ALA A 37 27.62 -21.86 24.32
CA ALA A 37 27.98 -23.17 23.77
C ALA A 37 29.23 -23.09 22.87
N CYS A 38 29.29 -22.09 21.99
CA CYS A 38 30.45 -21.83 21.14
C CYS A 38 31.73 -21.55 21.95
N HIS A 39 31.63 -20.79 23.03
CA HIS A 39 32.77 -20.50 23.90
C HIS A 39 33.27 -21.72 24.70
N ILE A 40 32.40 -22.66 25.07
CA ILE A 40 32.82 -23.93 25.69
C ILE A 40 33.51 -24.83 24.66
N LEU A 41 32.95 -24.92 23.45
CA LEU A 41 33.54 -25.68 22.34
C LEU A 41 34.92 -25.14 21.94
N SER A 42 35.13 -23.83 21.94
CA SER A 42 36.44 -23.23 21.61
C SER A 42 37.53 -23.55 22.63
N LYS A 43 37.15 -23.89 23.87
CA LYS A 43 38.04 -24.39 24.92
C LYS A 43 38.33 -25.89 24.82
N GLY A 44 37.69 -26.59 23.87
CA GLY A 44 37.82 -28.04 23.69
C GLY A 44 36.98 -28.86 24.66
N GLU A 45 36.05 -28.24 25.40
CA GLU A 45 35.13 -28.92 26.29
C GLU A 45 33.81 -29.24 25.56
N VAL A 46 33.12 -30.30 25.99
CA VAL A 46 31.81 -30.67 25.42
C VAL A 46 30.71 -29.98 26.22
N PRO A 47 29.87 -29.14 25.59
CA PRO A 47 28.73 -28.51 26.25
C PRO A 47 27.73 -29.54 26.79
N ASP A 48 27.00 -29.17 27.85
CA ASP A 48 25.90 -29.99 28.35
C ASP A 48 24.84 -30.24 27.26
N LYS A 49 24.18 -31.41 27.31
CA LYS A 49 23.18 -31.82 26.31
C LYS A 49 22.04 -30.81 26.20
N GLN A 50 21.64 -30.20 27.32
CA GLN A 50 20.60 -29.18 27.32
C GLN A 50 21.07 -27.91 26.59
N LEU A 51 22.28 -27.43 26.91
CA LEU A 51 22.87 -26.25 26.28
C LEU A 51 23.11 -26.46 24.77
N GLN A 52 23.53 -27.67 24.38
CA GLN A 52 23.69 -28.05 22.98
C GLN A 52 22.36 -28.01 22.22
N ALA A 53 21.28 -28.55 22.80
CA ALA A 53 19.95 -28.48 22.19
C ALA A 53 19.44 -27.04 22.05
N GLU A 54 19.76 -26.15 22.98
CA GLU A 54 19.39 -24.73 22.91
C GLU A 54 20.18 -23.98 21.83
N ALA A 55 21.46 -24.31 21.65
CA ALA A 55 22.29 -23.79 20.57
C ALA A 55 21.81 -24.26 19.19
N GLU A 56 21.45 -25.55 19.04
CA GLU A 56 20.85 -26.09 17.82
C GLU A 56 19.51 -25.41 17.49
N ALA A 57 18.68 -25.14 18.51
CA ALA A 57 17.44 -24.40 18.34
C ALA A 57 17.67 -22.96 17.85
N TYR A 58 18.74 -22.28 18.30
CA TYR A 58 19.12 -20.97 17.77
C TYR A 58 19.48 -21.05 16.27
N VAL A 59 20.35 -21.99 15.89
CA VAL A 59 20.80 -22.16 14.50
C VAL A 59 19.61 -22.42 13.58
N SER A 60 18.69 -23.30 13.99
CA SER A 60 17.47 -23.59 13.26
C SER A 60 16.57 -22.36 13.10
N LEU A 61 16.32 -21.62 14.18
CA LEU A 61 15.52 -20.39 14.13
C LEU A 61 16.17 -19.31 13.25
N ASN A 62 17.50 -19.18 13.31
CA ASN A 62 18.22 -18.18 12.54
C ASN A 62 18.20 -18.50 11.05
N ALA A 63 18.44 -19.76 10.65
CA ALA A 63 18.33 -20.19 9.26
C ALA A 63 16.93 -19.92 8.70
N HIS A 64 15.89 -20.30 9.46
CA HIS A 64 14.50 -20.05 9.06
C HIS A 64 14.18 -18.56 8.88
N LEU A 65 14.67 -17.69 9.78
CA LEU A 65 14.46 -16.25 9.66
C LEU A 65 15.21 -15.65 8.47
N LEU A 66 16.40 -16.16 8.13
CA LEU A 66 17.15 -15.72 6.96
C LEU A 66 16.42 -16.05 5.66
N ASP A 67 15.73 -17.19 5.61
CA ASP A 67 14.95 -17.60 4.44
C ASP A 67 13.62 -16.81 4.34
N GLU A 68 12.89 -16.66 5.45
CA GLU A 68 11.53 -16.10 5.42
C GLU A 68 11.46 -14.58 5.45
N LEU A 69 12.35 -13.88 6.18
CA LEU A 69 12.23 -12.42 6.36
C LEU A 69 12.35 -11.64 5.04
N PRO A 70 13.28 -11.95 4.12
CA PRO A 70 13.35 -11.25 2.85
C PRO A 70 12.07 -11.41 2.02
N ILE A 71 11.51 -12.62 2.01
CA ILE A 71 10.26 -12.94 1.31
C ILE A 71 9.10 -12.16 1.96
N PHE A 72 8.99 -12.20 3.29
CA PHE A 72 7.99 -11.45 4.03
C PHE A 72 8.06 -9.95 3.73
N LEU A 73 9.25 -9.34 3.75
CA LEU A 73 9.44 -7.93 3.45
C LEU A 73 9.02 -7.60 2.02
N SER A 74 9.39 -8.42 1.03
CA SER A 74 8.97 -8.24 -0.36
C SER A 74 7.44 -8.28 -0.52
N LEU A 75 6.77 -9.24 0.13
CA LEU A 75 5.33 -9.37 0.12
C LEU A 75 4.64 -8.20 0.84
N THR A 76 5.23 -7.70 1.93
CA THR A 76 4.68 -6.53 2.63
C THR A 76 4.75 -5.26 1.79
N SER A 77 5.82 -5.06 1.01
CA SER A 77 5.92 -3.94 0.07
C SER A 77 4.82 -4.03 -0.98
N ASN A 78 4.71 -5.18 -1.66
CA ASN A 78 3.70 -5.40 -2.69
C ASN A 78 2.27 -5.22 -2.14
N TYR A 79 2.01 -5.72 -0.94
CA TYR A 79 0.72 -5.53 -0.30
C TYR A 79 0.43 -4.05 -0.03
N PHE A 80 1.41 -3.30 0.48
CA PHE A 80 1.23 -1.89 0.79
C PHE A 80 1.05 -1.05 -0.49
N ASP A 81 1.75 -1.39 -1.57
CA ASP A 81 1.57 -0.76 -2.88
C ASP A 81 0.13 -0.92 -3.39
N ILE A 82 -0.49 -2.09 -3.21
CA ILE A 82 -1.91 -2.32 -3.55
C ILE A 82 -2.83 -1.42 -2.72
N VAL A 83 -2.57 -1.29 -1.42
CA VAL A 83 -3.37 -0.43 -0.54
C VAL A 83 -3.22 1.05 -0.92
N LEU A 84 -2.01 1.46 -1.29
CA LEU A 84 -1.73 2.82 -1.76
C LEU A 84 -2.41 3.10 -3.10
N ASP A 85 -2.35 2.19 -4.06
CA ASP A 85 -3.01 2.35 -5.37
C ASP A 85 -4.52 2.53 -5.20
N GLU A 86 -5.15 1.73 -4.34
CA GLU A 86 -6.58 1.88 -4.05
C GLU A 86 -6.89 3.21 -3.36
N PHE A 87 -6.05 3.67 -2.43
CA PHE A 87 -6.21 4.96 -1.79
C PHE A 87 -6.10 6.12 -2.80
N VAL A 88 -5.06 6.11 -3.63
CA VAL A 88 -4.85 7.12 -4.68
C VAL A 88 -6.01 7.10 -5.67
N GLY A 89 -6.49 5.92 -6.03
CA GLY A 89 -7.66 5.72 -6.87
C GLY A 89 -8.92 6.39 -6.31
N ILE A 90 -9.23 6.16 -5.03
CA ILE A 90 -10.36 6.80 -4.34
C ILE A 90 -10.19 8.34 -4.32
N GLN A 91 -8.98 8.84 -4.05
CA GLN A 91 -8.71 10.28 -4.05
C GLN A 91 -8.92 10.89 -5.44
N ALA A 92 -8.34 10.30 -6.48
CA ALA A 92 -8.47 10.77 -7.86
C ALA A 92 -9.95 10.80 -8.31
N PHE A 93 -10.70 9.76 -7.97
CA PHE A 93 -12.13 9.68 -8.26
C PHE A 93 -12.92 10.78 -7.55
N TYR A 94 -12.70 10.97 -6.24
CA TYR A 94 -13.37 12.00 -5.47
C TYR A 94 -13.12 13.40 -6.06
N TRP A 95 -11.87 13.69 -6.40
CA TRP A 95 -11.49 14.95 -7.04
C TRP A 95 -12.17 15.14 -8.39
N ARG A 96 -12.20 14.10 -9.23
CA ARG A 96 -12.88 14.13 -10.54
C ARG A 96 -14.38 14.39 -10.40
N GLN A 97 -15.06 13.69 -9.48
CA GLN A 97 -16.48 13.94 -9.22
C GLN A 97 -16.74 15.37 -8.74
N ARG A 98 -15.93 15.84 -7.80
CA ARG A 98 -16.05 17.19 -7.25
C ARG A 98 -15.84 18.25 -8.33
N GLN A 99 -14.87 18.06 -9.22
CA GLN A 99 -14.65 18.90 -10.39
C GLN A 99 -15.89 18.94 -11.29
N PHE A 100 -16.49 17.79 -11.64
CA PHE A 100 -17.69 17.75 -12.47
C PHE A 100 -18.88 18.47 -11.85
N ALA A 101 -19.09 18.32 -10.53
CA ALA A 101 -20.17 18.98 -9.82
C ALA A 101 -19.96 20.51 -9.70
N TRP A 102 -18.71 20.95 -9.51
CA TRP A 102 -18.40 22.36 -9.23
C TRP A 102 -18.23 23.20 -10.48
N ARG A 103 -17.81 22.61 -11.61
CA ARG A 103 -17.67 23.29 -12.91
C ARG A 103 -18.88 24.17 -13.30
N PRO A 104 -20.12 23.68 -13.31
CA PRO A 104 -21.27 24.49 -13.69
C PRO A 104 -21.53 25.63 -12.69
N LEU A 105 -21.32 25.39 -11.39
CA LEU A 105 -21.56 26.39 -10.34
C LEU A 105 -20.56 27.54 -10.41
N LEU A 106 -19.28 27.23 -10.63
CA LEU A 106 -18.21 28.22 -10.77
C LEU A 106 -18.44 29.13 -11.98
N GLN A 107 -18.86 28.54 -13.09
CA GLN A 107 -19.13 29.29 -14.30
C GLN A 107 -20.39 30.15 -14.18
N SER A 108 -21.46 29.63 -13.56
CA SER A 108 -22.72 30.38 -13.46
C SER A 108 -22.71 31.46 -12.37
N ALA A 109 -22.08 31.20 -11.22
CA ALA A 109 -22.14 32.09 -10.06
C ALA A 109 -20.97 33.08 -9.97
N PHE A 110 -19.82 32.73 -10.56
CA PHE A 110 -18.59 33.50 -10.37
C PHE A 110 -17.87 33.84 -11.68
N ASP A 111 -18.38 33.41 -12.85
CA ASP A 111 -17.70 33.49 -14.15
C ASP A 111 -16.24 32.95 -14.10
N MET A 112 -16.01 31.99 -13.18
CA MET A 112 -14.70 31.39 -12.97
C MET A 112 -14.60 30.05 -13.69
N LYS A 113 -13.44 29.80 -14.29
CA LYS A 113 -13.11 28.50 -14.88
C LYS A 113 -12.41 27.62 -13.86
N TRP A 114 -12.75 26.32 -13.85
CA TRP A 114 -12.09 25.31 -13.01
C TRP A 114 -10.56 25.34 -13.14
N THR A 115 -10.04 25.65 -14.33
CA THR A 115 -8.60 25.72 -14.62
C THR A 115 -7.84 26.67 -13.69
N SER A 116 -8.48 27.73 -13.20
CA SER A 116 -7.85 28.66 -12.25
C SER A 116 -7.58 27.98 -10.91
N ILE A 117 -8.55 27.21 -10.39
CA ILE A 117 -8.43 26.45 -9.14
C ILE A 117 -7.44 25.29 -9.32
N ASP A 118 -7.53 24.59 -10.45
CA ASP A 118 -6.67 23.45 -10.76
C ASP A 118 -5.20 23.85 -10.87
N SER A 119 -4.91 25.02 -11.45
CA SER A 119 -3.54 25.52 -11.58
C SER A 119 -2.90 25.86 -10.23
N GLU A 120 -3.67 26.43 -9.30
CA GLU A 120 -3.21 26.75 -7.95
C GLU A 120 -2.94 25.46 -7.16
N HIS A 121 -3.86 24.51 -7.20
CA HIS A 121 -3.69 23.21 -6.56
C HIS A 121 -2.48 22.45 -7.12
N THR A 122 -2.32 22.40 -8.45
CA THR A 122 -1.19 21.72 -9.09
C THR A 122 0.15 22.37 -8.72
N ALA A 123 0.20 23.70 -8.61
CA ALA A 123 1.40 24.41 -8.16
C ALA A 123 1.76 24.05 -6.71
N GLN A 124 0.76 23.96 -5.82
CA GLN A 124 0.95 23.54 -4.43
C GLN A 124 1.46 22.08 -4.33
N ILE A 125 0.87 21.15 -5.08
CA ILE A 125 1.32 19.74 -5.12
C ILE A 125 2.74 19.63 -5.66
N SER A 126 3.06 20.35 -6.73
CA SER A 126 4.41 20.39 -7.33
C SER A 126 5.45 20.92 -6.33
N GLN A 127 5.06 21.83 -5.44
CA GLN A 127 5.94 22.32 -4.37
C GLN A 127 6.20 21.25 -3.31
N VAL A 128 5.19 20.47 -2.94
CA VAL A 128 5.36 19.34 -1.99
C VAL A 128 6.25 18.26 -2.60
N GLN A 129 6.03 17.90 -3.87
CA GLN A 129 6.85 16.92 -4.57
C GLN A 129 8.33 17.34 -4.63
N ARG A 130 8.61 18.62 -4.92
CA ARG A 130 9.98 19.16 -4.87
C ARG A 130 10.62 19.07 -3.48
N LYS A 131 9.86 19.33 -2.43
CA LYS A 131 10.38 19.18 -1.05
C LYS A 131 10.69 17.73 -0.73
N LEU A 132 9.82 16.81 -1.17
CA LEU A 132 10.01 15.38 -0.95
C LEU A 132 11.23 14.86 -1.74
N SER A 133 11.44 15.29 -2.98
CA SER A 133 12.60 14.87 -3.77
C SER A 133 13.92 15.35 -3.18
N VAL A 134 13.95 16.53 -2.55
CA VAL A 134 15.15 17.00 -1.82
C VAL A 134 15.43 16.09 -0.63
N LEU A 135 14.42 15.77 0.18
CA LEU A 135 14.59 14.89 1.34
C LEU A 135 15.04 13.46 0.99
N LEU A 136 14.71 12.97 -0.20
CA LEU A 136 15.12 11.65 -0.68
C LEU A 136 16.52 11.65 -1.32
N ASN A 137 17.05 12.82 -1.69
CA ASN A 137 18.35 12.98 -2.34
C ASN A 137 19.45 13.50 -1.38
N ASP A 138 19.11 13.88 -0.15
CA ASP A 138 20.04 14.43 0.86
C ASP A 138 20.90 13.34 1.58
N ASP A 139 20.88 12.07 1.13
CA ASP A 139 21.63 10.96 1.76
C ASP A 139 22.97 10.58 1.06
N GLU A 140 23.47 11.35 0.07
CA GLU A 140 24.76 11.11 -0.63
C GLU A 140 25.95 11.96 -0.09
N GLU A 141 26.21 11.98 1.21
CA GLU A 141 27.52 12.45 1.73
C GLU A 141 28.40 11.26 2.17
N GLU A 142 29.51 11.09 1.45
CA GLU A 142 30.57 10.08 1.61
C GLU A 142 31.29 10.23 2.97
N TYR A 143 31.27 9.20 3.83
CA TYR A 143 32.02 9.16 5.09
C TYR A 143 32.98 7.96 5.11
N ASP A 144 34.28 8.25 5.28
CA ASP A 144 35.39 7.29 5.44
C ASP A 144 35.23 6.41 6.69
N ASP A 145 35.33 5.10 6.50
CA ASP A 145 35.18 4.03 7.49
C ASP A 145 36.50 3.73 8.21
N GLU A 146 36.65 4.12 9.49
CA GLU A 146 37.49 3.41 10.47
C GLU A 146 37.00 3.68 11.91
N GLY A 147 36.14 2.81 12.45
CA GLY A 147 35.69 2.88 13.86
C GLY A 147 34.94 1.62 14.32
N PRO A 148 34.99 1.26 15.62
CA PRO A 148 34.66 -0.07 16.11
C PRO A 148 33.16 -0.40 15.96
N VAL A 149 32.88 -1.51 15.29
CA VAL A 149 31.53 -2.02 14.96
C VAL A 149 30.69 -2.19 16.23
N MET A 150 29.58 -1.45 16.30
CA MET A 150 28.67 -1.36 17.44
C MET A 150 27.72 -2.58 17.52
N SER A 151 27.32 -2.95 18.74
CA SER A 151 26.49 -4.12 19.02
C SER A 151 25.03 -3.90 18.57
N TRP A 152 24.41 -4.93 17.99
CA TRP A 152 23.02 -4.94 17.52
C TRP A 152 21.97 -4.52 18.56
N VAL A 153 22.31 -4.52 19.85
CA VAL A 153 21.43 -4.09 20.95
C VAL A 153 21.32 -2.56 21.02
N ASP A 154 22.38 -1.84 20.65
CA ASP A 154 22.40 -0.37 20.64
C ASP A 154 21.55 0.20 19.49
N PHE A 155 21.51 -0.51 18.35
CA PHE A 155 20.73 -0.16 17.16
C PHE A 155 19.21 -0.01 17.40
N LEU A 156 18.62 -0.80 18.31
CA LEU A 156 17.17 -0.75 18.58
C LEU A 156 16.74 0.40 19.51
N HIS A 157 17.68 0.98 20.26
CA HIS A 157 17.40 2.14 21.12
C HIS A 157 17.57 3.49 20.38
N GLU A 158 18.31 3.50 19.26
CA GLU A 158 18.62 4.69 18.45
C GLU A 158 17.63 4.93 17.28
N ALA A 159 16.67 4.03 17.03
CA ALA A 159 15.65 4.13 15.96
C ALA A 159 14.62 5.29 16.15
N LYS A 160 14.99 6.33 16.90
CA LYS A 160 14.34 7.64 16.92
C LYS A 160 14.97 8.63 15.93
N THR A 161 16.04 8.28 15.24
CA THR A 161 16.70 9.20 14.30
C THR A 161 17.36 8.44 13.13
N LYS A 162 16.68 8.53 11.97
CA LYS A 162 17.16 8.36 10.58
C LYS A 162 17.71 6.98 10.16
N SER A 163 17.23 6.51 9.00
CA SER A 163 17.53 5.19 8.42
C SER A 163 17.52 5.26 6.89
N SER A 164 18.62 4.83 6.27
CA SER A 164 18.77 4.24 4.92
C SER A 164 20.28 3.93 4.68
N LYS A 165 20.81 2.95 3.94
CA LYS A 165 20.45 1.59 3.42
C LYS A 165 21.74 1.07 2.72
N ASP A 166 22.10 -0.21 2.78
CA ASP A 166 22.05 -1.21 1.68
C ASP A 166 22.89 -2.42 2.17
N ASP A 167 22.59 -3.70 1.94
CA ASP A 167 22.27 -4.40 0.69
C ASP A 167 20.88 -5.07 0.71
N ILE A 168 20.03 -4.70 -0.25
CA ILE A 168 18.86 -5.49 -0.67
C ILE A 168 19.02 -5.75 -2.17
N PRO A 169 18.89 -7.01 -2.63
CA PRO A 169 19.05 -7.32 -4.05
C PRO A 169 18.05 -6.53 -4.91
N TYR A 170 18.57 -5.92 -5.97
CA TYR A 170 17.81 -5.17 -6.96
C TYR A 170 16.78 -6.08 -7.66
N ILE A 171 15.51 -5.81 -7.38
CA ILE A 171 14.37 -6.40 -8.11
C ILE A 171 13.87 -5.30 -9.06
N PRO A 172 13.76 -5.56 -10.38
CA PRO A 172 13.30 -4.56 -11.33
C PRO A 172 11.94 -4.00 -10.91
N SER A 173 11.87 -2.67 -10.76
CA SER A 173 10.62 -1.96 -10.58
C SER A 173 9.71 -2.27 -11.77
N ILE A 174 8.52 -2.79 -11.50
CA ILE A 174 7.44 -2.92 -12.49
C ILE A 174 6.89 -1.51 -12.74
N HIS A 175 7.67 -0.66 -13.39
CA HIS A 175 7.21 0.69 -13.77
C HIS A 175 6.66 0.78 -15.18
N ASP A 176 6.58 -0.34 -15.92
CA ASP A 176 5.97 -0.36 -17.25
C ASP A 176 5.00 -1.53 -17.36
N THR A 177 3.72 -1.34 -16.97
CA THR A 177 2.52 -1.85 -17.69
C THR A 177 1.19 -1.76 -16.92
N GLN A 178 1.12 -1.24 -15.69
CA GLN A 178 -0.18 -1.06 -15.06
C GLN A 178 -0.86 0.23 -15.55
N LYS A 179 -1.69 0.06 -16.60
CA LYS A 179 -2.78 0.98 -16.96
C LYS A 179 -3.46 1.44 -15.67
N GLY A 180 -3.60 2.76 -15.47
CA GLY A 180 -4.19 3.29 -14.26
C GLY A 180 -5.60 2.71 -14.06
N LEU A 181 -5.97 2.48 -12.79
CA LEU A 181 -7.25 1.88 -12.34
C LEU A 181 -8.51 2.61 -12.87
N PHE A 182 -8.35 3.75 -13.57
CA PHE A 182 -9.43 4.58 -14.12
C PHE A 182 -9.16 5.12 -15.54
N ASP A 183 -8.19 4.57 -16.28
CA ASP A 183 -7.99 4.89 -17.70
C ASP A 183 -8.99 4.16 -18.61
N GLU A 184 -9.46 2.99 -18.17
CA GLU A 184 -10.47 2.18 -18.84
C GLU A 184 -11.56 1.75 -17.84
N PRO A 185 -12.80 1.55 -18.31
CA PRO A 185 -13.87 1.04 -17.45
C PRO A 185 -13.55 -0.38 -16.99
N VAL A 186 -13.86 -0.70 -15.73
CA VAL A 186 -13.66 -2.01 -15.10
C VAL A 186 -14.35 -3.11 -15.92
N PHE A 187 -15.54 -2.83 -16.44
CA PHE A 187 -16.23 -3.64 -17.45
C PHE A 187 -17.37 -2.82 -18.09
N ARG A 188 -18.02 -3.41 -19.10
CA ARG A 188 -19.27 -2.87 -19.67
C ARG A 188 -20.42 -3.79 -19.30
N CYS A 189 -21.60 -3.24 -19.08
CA CYS A 189 -22.80 -4.02 -18.84
C CYS A 189 -23.97 -3.55 -19.69
N THR A 190 -24.89 -4.46 -19.98
CA THR A 190 -26.15 -4.17 -20.65
C THR A 190 -27.27 -4.03 -19.63
N VAL A 191 -28.03 -2.95 -19.76
CA VAL A 191 -29.15 -2.61 -18.89
C VAL A 191 -30.31 -3.56 -19.14
N LEU A 192 -30.81 -4.19 -18.07
CA LEU A 192 -31.91 -5.16 -18.11
C LEU A 192 -33.28 -4.50 -17.91
N THR A 193 -33.30 -3.40 -17.17
CA THR A 193 -34.51 -2.67 -16.77
C THR A 193 -34.21 -1.16 -16.77
N ASP A 194 -35.16 -0.37 -17.24
CA ASP A 194 -35.07 1.09 -17.25
C ASP A 194 -34.77 1.63 -15.84
N TYR A 195 -33.82 2.56 -15.73
CA TYR A 195 -33.37 3.08 -14.45
C TYR A 195 -32.97 4.56 -14.57
N GLU A 196 -33.39 5.36 -13.59
CA GLU A 196 -33.03 6.77 -13.48
C GLU A 196 -32.38 7.01 -12.12
N THR A 197 -31.15 7.53 -12.15
CA THR A 197 -30.41 7.90 -10.95
C THR A 197 -30.71 9.34 -10.56
N LYS A 198 -30.50 9.65 -9.28
CA LYS A 198 -30.50 11.03 -8.77
C LYS A 198 -29.38 11.90 -9.37
N GLU A 199 -28.38 11.27 -9.98
CA GLU A 199 -27.10 11.86 -10.42
C GLU A 199 -27.04 12.10 -11.94
N LYS A 200 -28.19 12.00 -12.63
CA LYS A 200 -28.41 12.28 -14.05
C LYS A 200 -28.16 11.14 -15.03
N LEU A 201 -27.92 9.91 -14.55
CA LEU A 201 -27.90 8.73 -15.42
C LEU A 201 -29.34 8.28 -15.66
N LYS A 202 -29.76 8.29 -16.93
CA LYS A 202 -31.06 7.78 -17.38
C LYS A 202 -30.80 6.74 -18.44
N VAL A 203 -31.14 5.50 -18.15
CA VAL A 203 -30.83 4.34 -19.01
C VAL A 203 -32.09 3.55 -19.31
N GLN A 204 -32.19 3.06 -20.54
CA GLN A 204 -33.25 2.17 -21.01
C GLN A 204 -32.72 0.75 -21.18
N LYS A 205 -33.63 -0.22 -21.11
CA LYS A 205 -33.32 -1.62 -21.36
C LYS A 205 -32.62 -1.80 -22.71
N GLY A 206 -31.45 -2.42 -22.67
CA GLY A 206 -30.58 -2.64 -23.83
C GLY A 206 -29.40 -1.67 -23.94
N ASP A 207 -29.40 -0.57 -23.18
CA ASP A 207 -28.29 0.37 -23.16
C ASP A 207 -27.02 -0.25 -22.58
N VAL A 208 -25.85 0.24 -22.99
CA VAL A 208 -24.56 -0.20 -22.49
C VAL A 208 -23.96 0.86 -21.58
N ILE A 209 -23.67 0.47 -20.34
CA ILE A 209 -23.02 1.33 -19.35
C ILE A 209 -21.56 0.90 -19.18
N GLN A 210 -20.65 1.88 -19.15
CA GLN A 210 -19.28 1.68 -18.72
C GLN A 210 -19.23 1.74 -17.19
N VAL A 211 -18.86 0.63 -16.54
CA VAL A 211 -18.75 0.55 -15.08
C VAL A 211 -17.34 0.94 -14.67
N TRP A 212 -17.25 1.92 -13.78
CA TRP A 212 -16.00 2.50 -13.30
C TRP A 212 -15.70 2.11 -11.85
N LEU A 213 -16.72 1.84 -11.04
CA LEU A 213 -16.55 1.40 -9.66
C LEU A 213 -17.59 0.36 -9.27
N ILE A 214 -17.18 -0.47 -8.33
CA ILE A 214 -18.00 -1.47 -7.68
C ILE A 214 -17.87 -1.25 -6.18
N THR A 215 -19.00 -1.17 -5.49
CA THR A 215 -19.07 -1.14 -4.03
C THR A 215 -20.04 -2.21 -3.55
N SER A 216 -19.86 -2.68 -2.33
CA SER A 216 -20.87 -3.48 -1.63
C SER A 216 -21.29 -2.74 -0.37
N ASP A 217 -22.60 -2.64 -0.16
CA ASP A 217 -23.13 -2.16 1.11
C ASP A 217 -23.22 -3.31 2.13
N LYS A 218 -23.64 -3.00 3.35
CA LYS A 218 -23.70 -3.97 4.47
C LYS A 218 -24.71 -5.11 4.26
N ASP A 219 -25.64 -4.94 3.33
CA ASP A 219 -26.71 -5.90 3.03
C ASP A 219 -26.37 -6.82 1.83
N ASP A 220 -25.07 -6.94 1.50
CA ASP A 220 -24.55 -7.68 0.33
C ASP A 220 -25.08 -7.19 -1.04
N GLU A 221 -25.82 -6.08 -1.06
CA GLU A 221 -26.24 -5.44 -2.30
C GLU A 221 -25.04 -4.73 -2.94
N GLN A 222 -24.68 -5.20 -4.14
CA GLN A 222 -23.56 -4.66 -4.90
C GLN A 222 -24.04 -3.48 -5.75
N TRP A 223 -23.44 -2.31 -5.54
CA TRP A 223 -23.73 -1.06 -6.23
C TRP A 223 -22.59 -0.72 -7.19
N TRP A 224 -22.94 -0.30 -8.40
CA TRP A 224 -21.98 0.08 -9.43
C TRP A 224 -22.10 1.57 -9.73
N TYR A 225 -20.96 2.21 -9.96
CA TYR A 225 -20.93 3.54 -10.53
C TYR A 225 -20.55 3.44 -12.00
N GLY A 226 -21.38 3.97 -12.87
CA GLY A 226 -21.16 3.89 -14.30
C GLY A 226 -21.59 5.13 -15.05
N SER A 227 -21.20 5.19 -16.31
CA SER A 227 -21.60 6.24 -17.24
C SER A 227 -21.88 5.69 -18.63
N MET A 228 -22.77 6.35 -19.38
CA MET A 228 -22.96 6.07 -20.80
C MET A 228 -22.01 6.91 -21.68
N ASP A 229 -21.74 8.13 -21.23
CA ASP A 229 -20.87 9.10 -21.88
C ASP A 229 -20.16 9.95 -20.80
N SER A 230 -19.51 11.04 -21.21
CA SER A 230 -18.80 11.95 -20.29
C SER A 230 -19.72 12.79 -19.40
N HIS A 231 -21.04 12.79 -19.60
CA HIS A 231 -21.99 13.73 -19.00
C HIS A 231 -23.17 13.05 -18.28
N GLN A 232 -23.42 11.76 -18.55
CA GLN A 232 -24.45 10.94 -17.93
C GLN A 232 -23.80 9.85 -17.08
N TYR A 233 -23.84 10.04 -15.77
CA TYR A 233 -23.19 9.17 -14.79
C TYR A 233 -24.06 8.99 -13.54
N GLY A 234 -23.85 7.89 -12.83
CA GLY A 234 -24.50 7.73 -11.53
C GLY A 234 -24.36 6.34 -10.94
N TRP A 235 -24.73 6.24 -9.67
CA TRP A 235 -24.84 4.97 -8.95
C TRP A 235 -26.10 4.19 -9.33
N PHE A 236 -25.95 2.89 -9.56
CA PHE A 236 -27.04 1.96 -9.81
C PHE A 236 -26.74 0.57 -9.24
N PRO A 237 -27.77 -0.20 -8.82
CA PRO A 237 -27.56 -1.52 -8.29
C PRO A 237 -27.15 -2.50 -9.39
N SER A 238 -26.27 -3.45 -9.07
CA SER A 238 -25.83 -4.51 -9.98
C SER A 238 -26.99 -5.29 -10.61
N SER A 239 -28.10 -5.43 -9.89
CA SER A 239 -29.30 -6.18 -10.27
C SER A 239 -29.97 -5.66 -11.56
N ILE A 240 -29.77 -4.40 -11.92
CA ILE A 240 -30.38 -3.82 -13.13
C ILE A 240 -29.56 -4.06 -14.40
N CYS A 241 -28.41 -4.75 -14.29
CA CYS A 241 -27.45 -4.86 -15.39
C CYS A 241 -26.85 -6.26 -15.49
N LYS A 242 -26.54 -6.68 -16.73
CA LYS A 242 -25.80 -7.91 -17.02
C LYS A 242 -24.42 -7.57 -17.58
N LYS A 243 -23.37 -8.08 -16.93
CA LYS A 243 -21.98 -7.92 -17.40
C LYS A 243 -21.81 -8.50 -18.81
N LEU A 244 -21.15 -7.75 -19.69
CA LEU A 244 -20.76 -8.15 -21.04
C LEU A 244 -19.46 -8.95 -21.03
#